data_AF-A0A2V8DHH6-F1
#
_entry.id   AF-A0A2V8DHH6-F1
#
_cell.length_a   1.000
_cell.length_b   1.000
_cell.length_c   1.000
_cell.angle_alpha   90.00
_cell.angle_beta   90.00
_cell.angle_gamma   90.00
#
_symmetry.space_group_name_H-M   'P 1'
#
loop_
_entity.id
_entity.type
_entity.pdbx_description
1 polymer ?
#
loop_
_entity_poly.entity_id
_entity_poly.type
_entity_poly.pdbx_seq_one_letter_code
_entity_poly.pdbx_strand_id
1 'polypeptide(L)' 'MYQRVYDRFFLSTMLAGIVGLLAHARVTLVAGALALHLVGLIITGERWRVVIAAMGSRVTLARATLINLAGIFV' A
#
# COMPACT_ATOMS: atom_id res chain seq x y z
N MET A 1 -22.45 10.75 -18.67
CA MET A 1 -21.33 11.55 -19.22
C MET A 1 -20.68 12.42 -18.14
N TYR A 2 -21.45 13.15 -17.33
CA TYR A 2 -20.96 13.99 -16.22
C TYR A 2 -20.12 13.27 -15.16
N GLN A 3 -20.48 12.04 -14.79
CA GLN A 3 -19.78 11.27 -13.76
C GLN A 3 -18.30 11.01 -14.14
N ARG A 4 -18.03 10.57 -15.37
CA ARG A 4 -16.64 10.36 -15.86
C ARG A 4 -15.82 11.64 -15.94
N VAL A 5 -16.45 12.80 -16.14
CA VAL A 5 -15.75 14.10 -16.19
C VAL A 5 -15.40 14.55 -14.77
N TYR A 6 -16.32 14.38 -13.83
CA TYR A 6 -16.07 14.64 -12.40
C TYR A 6 -14.98 13.72 -11.85
N ASP A 7 -15.01 12.43 -12.19
CA ASP A 7 -13.99 11.47 -11.78
C ASP A 7 -12.60 11.87 -12.30
N ARG A 8 -12.49 12.26 -13.57
CA ARG A 8 -11.21 12.72 -14.15
C ARG A 8 -10.71 14.01 -13.50
N PHE A 9 -11.61 14.97 -13.28
CA PHE A 9 -11.24 16.23 -12.64
C PHE A 9 -10.73 15.97 -11.22
N PHE A 10 -11.52 15.24 -10.41
CA PHE A 10 -11.15 14.85 -9.05
C PHE A 10 -9.80 14.14 -9.02
N LEU A 11 -9.59 13.14 -9.88
CA LEU A 11 -8.34 12.38 -9.95
C LEU A 11 -7.15 13.28 -10.30
N SER A 12 -7.31 14.18 -11.27
CA SER A 12 -6.25 15.10 -11.68
C SER A 12 -5.89 16.10 -10.58
N THR A 13 -6.88 16.64 -9.87
CA THR A 13 -6.67 17.57 -8.76
C THR A 13 -6.02 16.87 -7.57
N MET A 14 -6.45 15.65 -7.26
CA MET A 14 -5.89 14.86 -6.16
C MET A 14 -4.42 14.49 -6.44
N LEU A 15 -4.12 14.06 -7.66
CA LEU A 15 -2.74 13.77 -8.09
C LEU A 15 -1.87 15.02 -8.04
N ALA A 16 -2.36 16.17 -8.52
CA ALA A 16 -1.64 17.44 -8.43
C ALA A 16 -1.37 17.84 -6.97
N GLY A 17 -2.34 17.62 -6.07
CA GLY A 17 -2.18 17.84 -4.63
C GLY A 17 -1.10 16.95 -4.01
N ILE A 18 -1.12 15.65 -4.34
CA ILE A 18 -0.09 14.70 -3.88
C ILE A 18 1.31 15.10 -4.38
N VAL A 19 1.43 15.46 -5.66
CA VAL A 19 2.70 15.90 -6.25
C VAL A 19 3.17 17.20 -5.58
N GLY A 20 2.27 18.16 -5.35
CA GLY A 20 2.60 19.40 -4.64
C GLY A 20 3.11 19.14 -3.22
N LEU A 21 2.49 18.22 -2.48
CA LEU A 21 2.93 17.82 -1.14
C LEU A 21 4.29 17.09 -1.17
N LEU A 22 4.49 16.19 -2.15
CA LEU A 22 5.75 15.47 -2.33
C LEU A 22 6.90 16.39 -2.76
N ALA A 23 6.63 17.43 -3.56
CA ALA A 23 7.63 18.39 -4.00
C ALA A 23 8.29 19.16 -2.84
N HIS A 24 7.57 19.31 -1.72
CA HIS A 24 8.07 19.96 -0.51
C HIS A 24 8.54 18.96 0.56
N ALA A 25 8.33 17.65 0.32
CA ALA A 25 8.73 16.62 1.24
C ALA A 25 10.24 16.37 1.15
N ARG A 26 10.90 16.21 2.29
CA ARG A 26 12.31 15.80 2.32
C ARG A 26 12.40 14.37 1.82
N VAL A 27 13.12 14.15 0.71
CA VAL A 27 13.28 12.84 0.07
C VAL A 27 13.71 11.76 1.05
N THR A 28 14.57 12.09 2.02
CA THR A 28 15.01 11.17 3.08
C THR A 28 13.88 10.69 3.99
N LEU A 29 12.92 11.57 4.32
CA LEU A 29 11.75 11.22 5.13
C LEU A 29 10.77 10.35 4.32
N VAL A 30 10.58 10.66 3.04
CA VAL A 30 9.74 9.85 2.14
C VAL A 30 10.34 8.45 1.98
N ALA A 31 11.64 8.35 1.73
CA ALA A 31 12.34 7.09 1.64
C ALA A 31 12.25 6.30 2.95
N GLY A 32 12.43 6.96 4.09
CA GLY A 32 12.28 6.36 5.42
C GLY A 32 10.86 5.83 5.66
N ALA A 33 9.84 6.61 5.31
CA ALA A 33 8.44 6.20 5.42
C ALA A 33 8.14 4.97 4.55
N LEU A 34 8.62 4.95 3.30
CA LEU A 34 8.48 3.79 2.41
C LEU A 34 9.18 2.55 2.97
N ALA A 35 10.41 2.70 3.48
CA ALA A 35 11.16 1.60 4.08
C ALA A 35 10.42 1.01 5.30
N LEU A 36 9.97 1.88 6.22
CA LEU A 36 9.20 1.45 7.39
C LEU A 36 7.89 0.77 7.00
N HIS A 37 7.21 1.27 5.97
CA HIS A 37 5.98 0.67 5.47
C HIS A 37 6.23 -0.72 4.88
N LEU A 38 7.28 -0.90 4.07
CA LEU A 38 7.68 -2.21 3.53
C LEU A 38 8.04 -3.20 4.64
N VAL A 39 8.76 -2.77 5.67
CA VAL A 39 9.08 -3.60 6.83
C VAL A 39 7.80 -4.02 7.56
N GLY A 40 6.89 -3.07 7.81
CA GLY A 40 5.59 -3.35 8.41
C GLY A 40 4.78 -4.38 7.62
N LEU A 41 4.75 -4.26 6.29
CA LEU A 41 4.09 -5.20 5.37
C LEU A 41 4.68 -6.62 5.46
N ILE A 42 5.99 -6.74 5.54
CA ILE A 42 6.65 -8.05 5.67
C ILE A 42 6.34 -8.70 7.01
N ILE A 43 6.42 -7.94 8.11
CA ILE A 43 6.12 -8.45 9.46
C ILE A 43 4.67 -8.94 9.53
N THR A 44 3.73 -8.15 9.01
CA THR A 44 2.31 -8.51 9.00
C THR A 44 2.02 -9.67 8.04
N GLY A 45 2.69 -9.73 6.89
CA GLY A 45 2.67 -10.89 5.99
C GLY A 45 3.13 -12.19 6.67
N GLU A 46 4.19 -12.12 7.47
CA GLU A 46 4.70 -13.29 8.22
C GLU A 46 3.71 -13.74 9.31
N ARG A 47 3.08 -12.80 10.03
CA ARG A 47 2.03 -13.11 11.00
C ARG A 47 0.87 -13.85 10.34
N TRP A 48 0.42 -13.38 9.17
CA TRP A 48 -0.62 -14.06 8.40
C TRP A 48 -0.18 -15.42 7.90
N ARG A 49 1.09 -15.57 7.48
CA ARG A 49 1.63 -16.87 7.06
C ARG A 49 1.51 -17.92 8.17
N VAL A 50 1.78 -17.55 9.41
CA VAL A 50 1.61 -18.44 10.59
C VAL A 50 0.14 -18.82 10.78
N VAL A 51 -0.78 -17.86 10.69
CA VAL A 51 -2.23 -18.12 10.80
C VAL A 51 -2.71 -19.08 9.68
N ILE A 52 -2.28 -18.84 8.44
CA ILE A 52 -2.64 -19.69 7.29
C ILE A 52 -2.07 -21.11 7.45
N ALA A 53 -0.84 -21.22 7.95
CA ALA A 53 -0.23 -22.51 8.28
C ALA A 53 -1.03 -23.28 9.34
N ALA A 54 -1.55 -22.58 10.36
CA ALA A 54 -2.42 -23.19 11.38
C ALA A 54 -3.76 -23.69 10.81
N MET A 55 -4.23 -23.11 9.70
CA MET A 55 -5.42 -23.58 8.96
C MET A 55 -5.11 -24.74 7.99
N GLY A 56 -3.89 -25.28 8.00
CA GLY A 56 -3.49 -26.41 7.14
C GLY A 56 -3.03 -26.04 5.73
N SER A 57 -2.93 -24.75 5.41
CA SER A 57 -2.47 -24.27 4.10
C SER A 57 -1.05 -23.72 4.19
N ARG A 58 -0.23 -23.97 3.15
CA ARG A 58 1.12 -23.41 3.07
C ARG A 58 1.16 -22.30 2.04
N VAL A 59 1.46 -21.10 2.50
CA VAL A 59 1.61 -19.90 1.66
C VAL A 59 3.03 -19.36 1.84
N THR A 60 3.66 -18.95 0.74
CA THR A 60 4.99 -18.32 0.80
C THR A 60 4.88 -16.94 1.45
N LEU A 61 5.94 -16.47 2.10
CA LEU A 61 5.96 -15.11 2.67
C LEU A 61 5.62 -14.05 1.61
N ALA A 62 6.20 -14.15 0.41
CA ALA A 62 5.88 -13.24 -0.69
C ALA A 62 4.37 -13.18 -1.00
N ARG A 63 3.71 -14.34 -1.07
CA ARG A 63 2.27 -14.41 -1.34
C ARG A 63 1.44 -13.90 -0.15
N ALA A 64 1.84 -14.18 1.08
CA ALA A 64 1.18 -13.65 2.28
C ALA A 64 1.31 -12.12 2.37
N THR A 65 2.49 -11.57 2.06
CA THR A 65 2.72 -10.12 2.00
C THR A 65 1.89 -9.47 0.89
N LEU A 66 1.74 -10.11 -0.28
CA LEU A 66 0.88 -9.60 -1.36
C LEU A 66 -0.61 -9.62 -0.99
N ILE A 67 -1.08 -10.66 -0.32
CA ILE A 67 -2.46 -10.74 0.20
C ILE A 67 -2.68 -9.63 1.22
N ASN A 68 -1.73 -9.44 2.14
CA ASN A 68 -1.78 -8.38 3.14
C ASN A 68 -1.76 -6.98 2.51
N LEU A 69 -0.95 -6.77 1.47
CA LEU A 69 -0.98 -5.55 0.68
C LEU A 69 -2.36 -5.32 0.06
N ALA A 70 -2.96 -6.34 -0.56
CA ALA A 70 -4.29 -6.24 -1.15
C ALA A 70 -5.38 -5.97 -0.10
N GLY A 71 -5.28 -6.57 1.09
CA GLY A 71 -6.23 -6.39 2.20
C GLY A 71 -6.16 -5.02 2.89
N ILE A 72 -5.06 -4.27 2.76
CA ILE A 72 -4.97 -2.88 3.24
C ILE A 72 -5.76 -1.91 2.34
N PHE A 73 -6.06 -2.30 1.11
CA PHE A 73 -6.80 -1.48 0.13
C PHE A 73 -8.27 -1.89 -0.03
N VAL A 74 -8.77 -2.83 0.79
CA VAL A 74 -10.19 -3.24 0.88
C VAL A 74 -10.75 -2.73 2.20
#